data_AF-A0A562HM29-F1
#
_entry.id   AF-A0A562HM29-F1
#
_cell.length_a   1.000
_cell.length_b   1.000
_cell.length_c   1.000
_cell.angle_alpha   90.00
_cell.angle_beta   90.00
_cell.angle_gamma   90.00
#
_symmetry.space_group_name_H-M   'P 1'
#
loop_
_entity.id
_entity.type
_entity.pdbx_description
1 polymer ?
#
loop_
_entity_poly.entity_id
_entity_poly.type
_entity_poly.pdbx_seq_one_letter_code
_entity_poly.pdbx_strand_id
1 'polypeptide(L)'
;MKIKLIWPKCRFLNKQWTNDAMDSYWVQCTIDEAKNKVFTYLSASQIEESMKNWEPKENNEEQIKNESDCLHFLISKDLKSIESFPWYYPYSGQWNAYCPFEEIEEIDISDLKEILALGGVVIYEAKEVRE
;
A
#
# COMPACT_ATOMS: atom_id res chain seq x y z
N MET A 1 -4.47 -3.79 -9.68
CA MET A 1 -4.02 -3.40 -8.32
C MET A 1 -4.04 -1.88 -8.27
N LYS A 2 -4.13 -1.27 -7.09
CA LYS A 2 -4.33 0.17 -6.94
C LYS A 2 -3.38 0.78 -5.93
N ILE A 3 -2.98 2.03 -6.15
CA ILE A 3 -2.22 2.84 -5.19
C ILE A 3 -2.98 4.12 -4.94
N LYS A 4 -3.19 4.44 -3.66
CA LYS A 4 -3.86 5.68 -3.22
C LYS A 4 -3.06 6.46 -2.18
N LEU A 5 -2.11 5.81 -1.52
CA LEU A 5 -1.30 6.42 -0.48
C LEU A 5 0.18 6.18 -0.78
N ILE A 6 0.99 7.16 -0.42
CA ILE A 6 2.45 7.08 -0.41
C ILE A 6 2.95 7.41 0.99
N TRP A 7 3.98 6.73 1.44
CA TRP A 7 4.78 7.13 2.59
C TRP A 7 6.11 7.65 2.05
N PRO A 8 6.27 8.97 1.88
CA PRO A 8 7.50 9.55 1.35
C PRO A 8 8.65 9.43 2.35
N LYS A 9 9.86 9.21 1.85
CA LYS A 9 11.06 9.04 2.69
C LYS A 9 10.84 8.01 3.83
N CYS A 10 10.07 6.96 3.55
CA CYS A 10 9.81 5.88 4.47
C CYS A 10 11.13 5.22 4.91
N ARG A 11 11.28 5.09 6.23
CA ARG A 11 12.42 4.43 6.87
C ARG A 11 12.09 3.02 7.35
N PHE A 12 10.84 2.62 7.23
CA PHE A 12 10.37 1.29 7.62
C PHE A 12 10.50 0.36 6.41
N LEU A 13 11.57 -0.44 6.40
CA LEU A 13 11.92 -1.34 5.32
C LEU A 13 12.24 -2.72 5.90
N ASN A 14 11.78 -3.80 5.26
CA ASN A 14 12.00 -5.18 5.68
C ASN A 14 11.60 -5.44 7.14
N LYS A 15 10.46 -4.86 7.56
CA LYS A 15 9.95 -4.85 8.94
C LYS A 15 10.85 -4.19 9.99
N GLN A 16 11.80 -3.36 9.58
CA GLN A 16 12.74 -2.70 10.48
C GLN A 16 12.84 -1.19 10.20
N TRP A 17 13.10 -0.41 11.24
CA TRP A 17 13.45 0.99 11.10
C TRP A 17 14.92 1.12 10.68
N THR A 18 15.14 1.76 9.54
CA THR A 18 16.46 1.93 8.93
C THR A 18 16.81 3.41 8.82
N ASN A 19 18.09 3.72 8.65
CA ASN A 19 18.53 5.09 8.39
C ASN A 19 18.30 5.50 6.93
N ASP A 20 18.23 4.52 6.03
CA ASP A 20 17.91 4.72 4.63
C ASP A 20 16.45 5.11 4.48
N ALA A 21 16.20 6.16 3.71
CA ALA A 21 14.87 6.66 3.43
C ALA A 21 14.54 6.41 1.95
N MET A 22 13.40 5.78 1.70
CA MET A 22 12.90 5.48 0.36
C MET A 22 11.40 5.70 0.33
N ASP A 23 10.87 6.15 -0.80
CA ASP A 23 9.41 6.23 -0.93
C ASP A 23 8.82 4.82 -0.92
N SER A 24 7.73 4.66 -0.17
CA SER A 24 6.98 3.41 -0.12
C SER A 24 5.53 3.67 -0.48
N TYR A 25 4.92 2.77 -1.23
CA TYR A 25 3.58 2.92 -1.76
C TYR A 25 2.65 1.93 -1.08
N TRP A 26 1.44 2.41 -0.75
CA TRP A 26 0.38 1.56 -0.25
C TRP A 26 -0.39 0.95 -1.42
N VAL A 27 -0.14 -0.32 -1.67
CA VAL A 27 -0.72 -1.07 -2.77
C VAL A 27 -1.87 -1.92 -2.25
N GLN A 28 -3.06 -1.68 -2.78
CA GLN A 28 -4.25 -2.47 -2.57
C GLN A 28 -4.43 -3.43 -3.76
N CYS A 29 -4.68 -4.71 -3.49
CA CYS A 29 -4.97 -5.67 -4.54
C CYS A 29 -5.91 -6.77 -4.08
N THR A 30 -6.63 -7.37 -5.03
CA THR A 30 -7.43 -8.57 -4.72
C THR A 30 -6.51 -9.76 -4.45
N ILE A 31 -7.04 -10.83 -3.87
CA ILE A 31 -6.26 -12.06 -3.66
C ILE A 31 -5.73 -12.63 -4.96
N ASP A 32 -6.54 -12.66 -6.02
CA ASP A 32 -6.12 -13.19 -7.32
C ASP A 32 -4.98 -12.34 -7.90
N GLU A 33 -5.06 -11.03 -7.78
CA GLU A 33 -3.95 -10.15 -8.17
C GLU A 33 -2.71 -10.40 -7.30
N ALA A 34 -2.87 -10.50 -5.98
CA ALA A 34 -1.78 -10.75 -5.05
C ALA A 34 -1.06 -12.07 -5.38
N LYS A 35 -1.80 -13.15 -5.60
CA LYS A 35 -1.25 -14.46 -5.98
C LYS A 35 -0.45 -14.43 -7.27
N ASN A 36 -0.95 -13.71 -8.28
CA ASN A 36 -0.33 -13.68 -9.60
C ASN A 36 0.81 -12.67 -9.73
N LYS A 37 0.79 -11.59 -8.93
CA LYS A 37 1.66 -10.41 -9.13
C LYS A 37 2.54 -10.07 -7.94
N VAL A 38 2.09 -10.33 -6.71
CA VAL A 38 2.81 -9.94 -5.48
C VAL A 38 3.53 -11.13 -4.87
N PHE A 39 2.85 -12.27 -4.73
CA PHE A 39 3.38 -13.48 -4.09
C PHE A 39 4.58 -14.06 -4.84
N THR A 40 4.74 -13.76 -6.13
CA THR A 40 5.93 -14.10 -6.91
C THR A 40 7.21 -13.47 -6.39
N TYR A 41 7.11 -12.40 -5.61
CA TYR A 41 8.24 -11.69 -4.98
C TYR A 41 8.40 -12.03 -3.50
N LEU A 42 7.48 -12.81 -2.92
CA LEU A 42 7.45 -13.12 -1.49
C LEU A 42 7.90 -14.56 -1.21
N SER A 43 8.51 -14.76 -0.05
CA SER A 43 8.74 -16.10 0.50
C SER A 43 7.44 -16.73 1.01
N ALA A 44 7.42 -18.06 1.16
CA ALA A 44 6.26 -18.79 1.68
C ALA A 44 5.77 -18.23 3.03
N SER A 45 6.69 -17.92 3.95
CA SER A 45 6.34 -17.35 5.25
C SER A 45 5.71 -15.95 5.14
N GLN A 46 6.20 -15.11 4.22
CA GLN A 46 5.60 -13.79 3.98
C GLN A 46 4.21 -13.91 3.35
N ILE A 47 3.99 -14.91 2.49
CA ILE A 47 2.66 -15.19 1.93
C ILE A 47 1.70 -15.60 3.04
N GLU A 48 2.11 -16.51 3.93
CA GLU A 48 1.29 -16.92 5.08
C GLU A 48 0.94 -15.74 6.00
N GLU A 49 1.91 -14.86 6.27
CA GLU A 49 1.65 -13.63 7.03
C GLU A 49 0.68 -12.69 6.31
N SER A 50 0.83 -12.55 4.99
CA SER A 50 -0.07 -11.72 4.18
C SER A 50 -1.51 -12.24 4.25
N MET A 51 -1.68 -13.56 4.17
CA MET A 51 -2.99 -14.20 4.28
C MET A 51 -3.63 -14.07 5.66
N LYS A 52 -2.86 -13.80 6.74
CA LYS A 52 -3.44 -13.50 8.06
C LYS A 52 -4.05 -12.10 8.13
N ASN A 53 -3.55 -11.17 7.32
CA ASN A 53 -4.09 -9.82 7.20
C ASN A 53 -5.28 -9.75 6.22
N TRP A 54 -5.53 -10.83 5.48
CA TRP A 54 -6.73 -10.95 4.66
C TRP A 54 -7.90 -11.40 5.53
N GLU A 55 -8.88 -10.51 5.70
CA GLU A 55 -10.09 -10.77 6.46
C GLU A 55 -11.29 -10.89 5.51
N PRO A 56 -11.58 -12.09 4.97
CA PRO A 56 -12.81 -12.29 4.21
C PRO A 56 -14.00 -12.09 5.13
N LYS A 57 -14.94 -11.21 4.76
CA LYS A 57 -16.21 -11.17 5.48
C LYS A 57 -17.00 -12.46 5.22
N GLU A 58 -17.49 -13.08 6.29
CA GLU A 58 -18.53 -14.10 6.19
C GLU A 58 -19.78 -13.46 5.55
N ASN A 59 -20.21 -14.06 4.43
CA ASN A 59 -21.40 -13.70 3.64
C ASN A 59 -22.56 -13.20 4.52
N ASN A 60 -22.90 -11.90 4.49
CA ASN A 60 -24.28 -11.54 4.85
C ASN A 60 -24.82 -10.19 4.38
N GLU A 61 -24.06 -9.27 3.77
CA GLU A 61 -24.68 -8.02 3.32
C GLU A 61 -24.21 -7.62 1.92
N GLU A 62 -25.20 -7.51 1.05
CA GLU A 62 -25.14 -7.13 -0.35
C GLU A 62 -24.34 -5.83 -0.59
N GLN A 63 -23.58 -5.84 -1.69
CA GLN A 63 -23.41 -4.69 -2.58
C GLN A 63 -22.57 -3.47 -2.14
N ILE A 64 -21.59 -3.62 -1.25
CA ILE A 64 -20.50 -2.63 -1.19
C ILE A 64 -19.16 -3.35 -1.32
N LYS A 65 -18.49 -3.18 -2.48
CA LYS A 65 -17.07 -3.52 -2.68
C LYS A 65 -16.24 -2.66 -1.73
N ASN A 66 -16.24 -3.03 -0.46
CA ASN A 66 -15.47 -2.36 0.57
C ASN A 66 -14.03 -2.86 0.51
N GLU A 67 -13.10 -1.95 0.81
CA GLU A 67 -11.65 -2.18 0.74
C GLU A 67 -11.15 -3.34 1.62
N SER A 68 -11.99 -3.91 2.49
CA SER A 68 -11.68 -5.04 3.37
C SER A 68 -11.46 -6.39 2.66
N ASP A 69 -11.97 -6.60 1.44
CA ASP A 69 -11.70 -7.85 0.68
C ASP A 69 -10.42 -7.78 -0.18
N CYS A 70 -9.57 -6.80 0.12
CA CYS A 70 -8.28 -6.63 -0.53
C CYS A 70 -7.14 -6.90 0.45
N LEU A 71 -6.05 -7.42 -0.10
CA LEU A 71 -4.76 -7.42 0.57
C LEU A 71 -4.13 -6.04 0.40
N HIS A 72 -3.43 -5.61 1.44
CA HIS A 72 -2.72 -4.34 1.44
C HIS A 72 -1.25 -4.56 1.72
N PHE A 73 -0.42 -3.90 0.93
CA PHE A 73 1.03 -4.00 0.99
C PHE A 73 1.66 -2.63 1.04
N LEU A 74 2.66 -2.46 1.92
CA LEU A 74 3.61 -1.37 1.86
C LEU A 74 4.80 -1.82 1.00
N ILE A 75 4.95 -1.20 -0.16
CA ILE A 75 5.94 -1.59 -1.16
C ILE A 75 6.92 -0.45 -1.37
N SER A 76 8.18 -0.68 -1.02
CA SER A 76 9.27 0.26 -1.31
C SER A 76 9.42 0.47 -2.83
N LYS A 77 9.82 1.68 -3.22
CA LYS A 77 10.00 2.06 -4.62
C LYS A 77 10.92 1.13 -5.41
N ASP A 78 11.96 0.61 -4.78
CA ASP A 78 12.92 -0.29 -5.41
C ASP A 78 12.50 -1.77 -5.38
N LEU A 79 11.28 -2.05 -4.89
CA LEU A 79 10.66 -3.37 -4.74
C LEU A 79 11.44 -4.33 -3.83
N LYS A 80 12.40 -3.84 -3.03
CA LYS A 80 13.20 -4.70 -2.15
C LYS A 80 12.52 -5.01 -0.83
N SER A 81 11.63 -4.13 -0.39
CA SER A 81 10.73 -4.34 0.75
C SER A 81 9.28 -4.36 0.29
N ILE A 82 8.59 -5.44 0.64
CA ILE A 82 7.17 -5.69 0.36
C ILE A 82 6.59 -6.28 1.65
N GLU A 83 5.83 -5.46 2.37
CA GLU A 83 5.29 -5.84 3.68
C GLU A 83 3.76 -5.84 3.65
N SER A 84 3.14 -6.93 4.07
CA SER A 84 1.68 -6.96 4.22
C SER A 84 1.25 -6.33 5.53
N PHE A 85 0.17 -5.56 5.46
CA PHE A 85 -0.44 -4.93 6.62
C PHE A 85 -1.98 -5.03 6.56
N PRO A 86 -2.67 -4.90 7.71
CA PRO A 86 -4.12 -4.75 7.75
C PRO A 86 -4.58 -3.49 7.00
N TRP A 87 -5.79 -3.52 6.44
CA TRP A 87 -6.37 -2.41 5.65
C TRP A 87 -6.44 -1.09 6.41
N TYR A 88 -6.67 -1.14 7.73
CA TYR A 88 -6.81 0.04 8.58
C TYR A 88 -5.47 0.65 8.99
N TYR A 89 -4.34 0.01 8.66
CA TYR A 89 -3.02 0.42 9.14
C TYR A 89 -2.63 1.87 8.81
N PRO A 90 -2.88 2.42 7.62
CA PRO A 90 -2.57 3.83 7.34
C PRO A 90 -3.40 4.81 8.18
N TYR A 91 -4.55 4.37 8.67
CA TYR A 91 -5.47 5.17 9.47
C TYR A 91 -5.41 4.81 10.97
N SER A 92 -4.54 3.87 11.34
CA SER A 92 -4.37 3.43 12.72
C SER A 92 -3.91 4.55 13.62
N GLY A 93 -4.51 4.66 14.81
CA GLY A 93 -4.07 5.59 15.85
C GLY A 93 -2.62 5.37 16.33
N GLN A 94 -1.96 4.30 15.91
CA GLN A 94 -0.52 4.08 16.11
C GLN A 94 0.34 5.21 15.55
N TRP A 95 -0.16 5.96 14.56
CA TRP A 95 0.51 7.14 14.01
C TRP A 95 0.28 8.43 14.81
N ASN A 96 -0.56 8.39 15.86
CA ASN A 96 -0.98 9.57 16.63
C ASN A 96 -1.36 10.74 15.70
N ALA A 97 -0.90 11.96 16.00
CA ALA A 97 -1.14 13.16 15.20
C ALA A 97 -0.26 13.28 13.93
N TYR A 98 0.57 12.28 13.63
CA TYR A 98 1.55 12.35 12.54
C TYR A 98 1.50 11.07 11.70
N CYS A 99 0.39 10.91 10.97
CA CYS A 99 0.30 9.90 9.91
C CYS A 99 1.34 10.21 8.83
N PRO A 100 2.25 9.27 8.52
CA PRO A 100 3.29 9.52 7.54
C PRO A 100 2.84 9.25 6.09
N PHE A 101 1.60 8.79 5.91
CA PHE A 101 1.01 8.57 4.60
C PHE A 101 0.44 9.87 4.05
N GLU A 102 0.72 10.13 2.78
CA GLU A 102 0.16 11.20 1.97
C GLU A 102 -0.79 10.58 0.94
N GLU A 103 -1.95 11.21 0.75
CA GLU A 103 -2.90 10.83 -0.29
C GLU A 103 -2.39 11.27 -1.66
N ILE A 104 -2.48 10.37 -2.64
CA ILE A 104 -2.15 10.63 -4.05
C ILE A 104 -3.35 10.32 -4.93
N GLU A 105 -3.30 10.76 -6.18
CA GLU A 105 -4.27 10.33 -7.19
C GLU A 105 -4.29 8.80 -7.30
N GLU A 106 -5.47 8.20 -7.42
CA GLU A 106 -5.59 6.74 -7.54
C GLU A 106 -4.88 6.28 -8.82
N ILE A 107 -3.87 5.42 -8.65
CA ILE A 107 -3.12 4.84 -9.76
C ILE A 107 -3.47 3.36 -9.86
N ASP A 108 -4.10 2.96 -10.95
CA ASP A 108 -4.25 1.56 -11.33
C ASP A 108 -2.93 1.04 -11.91
N ILE A 109 -2.37 0.00 -11.28
CA ILE A 109 -1.19 -0.71 -11.77
C ILE A 109 -1.55 -2.17 -12.09
N SER A 110 -1.00 -2.66 -13.19
CA SER A 110 -1.11 -4.04 -13.66
C SER A 110 0.06 -4.91 -13.17
N ASP A 111 1.22 -4.29 -12.90
CA ASP A 111 2.43 -4.96 -12.43
C ASP A 111 3.18 -4.10 -11.39
N LEU A 112 3.84 -4.76 -10.43
CA LEU A 112 4.63 -4.06 -9.40
C LEU A 112 5.79 -3.26 -10.00
N LYS A 113 6.33 -3.67 -11.15
CA LYS A 113 7.41 -2.93 -11.83
C LYS A 113 7.03 -1.52 -12.22
N GLU A 114 5.74 -1.22 -12.37
CA GLU A 114 5.26 0.13 -12.67
C GLU A 114 5.61 1.11 -11.54
N ILE A 115 5.74 0.63 -10.29
CA ILE A 115 6.18 1.42 -9.13
C ILE A 115 7.59 2.01 -9.34
N LEU A 116 8.48 1.30 -10.05
CA LEU A 116 9.84 1.79 -10.34
C LEU A 116 9.80 3.07 -11.20
N ALA A 117 8.78 3.18 -12.06
CA ALA A 117 8.56 4.32 -12.93
C ALA A 117 7.76 5.45 -12.25
N LEU A 118 7.20 5.21 -11.05
CA LEU A 118 6.61 6.25 -10.20
C LEU A 118 7.75 7.10 -9.61
N GLY A 119 8.27 7.99 -10.45
CA GLY A 119 9.26 9.00 -10.09
C GLY A 119 8.60 10.38 -10.06
N GLY A 120 8.44 10.93 -8.85
CA GLY A 120 8.08 12.34 -8.67
C GLY A 120 6.68 12.70 -9.18
N VAL A 121 5.65 11.94 -8.79
CA VAL A 121 4.27 12.34 -9.06
C VAL A 121 4.03 13.69 -8.36
N VAL A 122 3.78 14.66 -9.22
CA VAL A 122 3.54 16.08 -9.01
C VAL A 122 2.61 16.32 -7.82
N ILE A 123 3.14 16.96 -6.77
CA ILE A 123 2.34 17.68 -5.79
C ILE A 123 1.69 18.83 -6.58
N TYR A 124 0.40 18.74 -6.90
CA TYR A 124 -0.29 19.89 -7.49
C TYR A 124 -0.29 21.02 -6.46
N GLU A 125 0.34 22.14 -6.83
CA GLU A 125 0.18 23.41 -6.14
C GLU A 125 -1.32 23.68 -5.99
N ALA A 126 -1.76 23.84 -4.74
CA ALA A 126 -3.12 24.28 -4.45
C ALA A 126 -3.37 25.58 -5.23
N LYS A 127 -4.33 25.56 -6.16
CA LYS A 127 -4.82 26.79 -6.78
C LYS A 127 -5.39 27.67 -5.67
N GLU A 128 -4.70 28.77 -5.37
CA GLU A 128 -5.25 29.92 -4.67
C GLU A 128 -6.57 30.30 -5.36
N VAL A 129 -7.70 30.05 -4.70
CA VAL A 129 -8.95 30.71 -5.01
C VAL A 129 -8.86 32.09 -4.35
N ARG A 130 -8.54 33.10 -5.14
CA ARG A 130 -8.80 34.50 -4.78
C ARG A 130 -10.23 34.82 -5.19
N GLU A 131 -11.07 35.15 -4.22
CA GLU A 131 -12.25 35.99 -4.38
C GLU A 131 -11.99 37.35 -3.75
#